data_AF-A0A816LDE0-F1
#
_entry.id   AF-A0A816LDE0-F1
#
_cell.length_a   1.000
_cell.length_b   1.000
_cell.length_c   1.000
_cell.angle_alpha   90.00
_cell.angle_beta   90.00
_cell.angle_gamma   90.00
#
_symmetry.space_group_name_H-M   'P 1'
#
loop_
_entity.id
_entity.type
_entity.pdbx_description
1 polymer ?
#
loop_
_entity_poly.entity_id
_entity_poly.type
_entity_poly.pdbx_seq_one_letter_code
_entity_poly.pdbx_strand_id
1 'polypeptide(L)'
;MVWLGACSARLKPLVILDKTFVNHELYIKDVLPIALKFGNKMLGDNWTYQRVGATPHTHVLTQEWCAQHFPSFILKDRWPTNSPDLNPLGYCIWNELVQAIDWS
;
A
#
# COMPACT_ATOMS: atom_id res chain seq x y z
N MET A 1 2.60 13.94 1.81
CA MET A 1 1.80 12.87 1.12
C MET A 1 1.24 11.93 2.18
N VAL A 2 0.15 11.20 1.92
CA VAL A 2 -0.37 10.19 2.86
C VAL A 2 -0.26 8.78 2.30
N TRP A 3 -0.07 7.80 3.18
CA TRP A 3 -0.18 6.37 2.85
C TRP A 3 -1.22 5.69 3.74
N LEU A 4 -2.00 4.81 3.14
CA LEU A 4 -3.05 4.04 3.80
C LEU A 4 -2.91 2.57 3.43
N GLY A 5 -3.10 1.71 4.43
CA GLY A 5 -3.30 0.27 4.26
C GLY A 5 -4.67 -0.12 4.78
N ALA A 6 -5.31 -1.09 4.14
CA ALA A 6 -6.59 -1.62 4.56
C ALA A 6 -6.66 -3.13 4.35
N CYS A 7 -7.45 -3.81 5.16
CA CYS A 7 -7.88 -5.18 4.94
C CYS A 7 -9.36 -5.30 5.32
N SER A 8 -9.97 -6.46 5.06
CA SER A 8 -11.39 -6.71 5.37
C SER A 8 -11.75 -6.47 6.84
N ALA A 9 -10.79 -6.62 7.76
CA ALA A 9 -11.02 -6.42 9.19
C ALA A 9 -10.91 -4.94 9.62
N ARG A 10 -10.04 -4.13 9.00
CA ARG A 10 -9.77 -2.76 9.47
C ARG A 10 -9.01 -1.90 8.45
N LEU A 11 -9.19 -0.59 8.57
CA LEU A 11 -8.28 0.40 8.02
C LEU A 11 -7.13 0.71 9.00
N LYS A 12 -5.93 0.84 8.48
CA LYS A 12 -4.76 1.32 9.22
C LYS A 12 -4.90 2.83 9.44
N PRO A 13 -4.57 3.40 10.62
CA PRO A 13 -4.54 4.86 10.80
C PRO A 13 -3.61 5.53 9.79
N LEU A 14 -3.99 6.61 9.11
CA LEU A 14 -3.17 7.25 8.07
C LEU A 14 -1.68 7.42 8.46
N VAL A 15 -0.75 7.08 7.56
CA VAL A 15 0.65 7.52 7.66
C VAL A 15 0.78 8.85 6.95
N ILE A 16 1.27 9.87 7.64
CA ILE A 16 1.71 11.11 7.00
C ILE A 16 3.19 10.94 6.65
N LEU A 17 3.51 11.14 5.38
CA LEU A 17 4.87 11.15 4.87
C LEU A 17 5.24 12.62 4.62
N ASP A 18 6.23 13.13 5.34
CA ASP A 18 6.75 14.51 5.27
C ASP A 18 7.56 14.79 4.00
N LYS A 19 7.23 14.08 2.92
CA LYS A 19 7.83 14.21 1.60
C LYS A 19 6.73 14.44 0.56
N THR A 20 7.06 15.26 -0.43
CA THR A 20 6.20 15.53 -1.60
C THR A 20 6.27 14.40 -2.62
N PHE A 21 7.32 13.58 -2.56
CA PHE A 21 7.53 12.43 -3.43
C PHE A 21 8.15 11.27 -2.64
N VAL A 22 7.80 10.04 -3.00
CA VAL A 22 8.39 8.82 -2.44
C VAL A 22 9.01 8.00 -3.55
N ASN A 23 10.33 7.85 -3.50
CA ASN A 23 11.07 6.94 -4.36
C ASN A 23 11.03 5.51 -3.76
N HIS A 24 11.67 4.55 -4.45
CA HIS A 24 11.68 3.16 -3.99
C HIS A 24 12.41 2.98 -2.65
N GLU A 25 13.49 3.73 -2.39
CA GLU A 25 14.25 3.65 -1.14
C GLU A 25 13.40 4.07 0.06
N LEU A 26 12.74 5.23 -0.04
CA LEU A 26 11.83 5.74 0.98
C LEU A 26 10.62 4.83 1.14
N TYR A 27 10.11 4.25 0.05
CA TYR A 27 9.00 3.31 0.13
C TYR A 27 9.38 2.02 0.87
N ILE A 28 10.55 1.45 0.57
CA ILE A 28 11.08 0.28 1.27
C ILE A 28 11.36 0.59 2.74
N LYS A 29 11.94 1.76 3.03
CA LYS A 29 12.35 2.13 4.39
C LYS A 29 11.15 2.52 5.27
N ASP A 30 10.27 3.38 4.75
CA ASP A 30 9.30 4.10 5.57
C ASP A 30 7.88 3.51 5.43
N VAL A 31 7.57 2.75 4.37
CA VAL A 31 6.22 2.23 4.11
C VAL A 31 6.10 0.72 4.29
N LEU A 32 6.97 -0.07 3.65
CA LEU A 32 6.83 -1.53 3.67
C LEU A 32 6.90 -2.18 5.07
N PRO A 33 7.75 -1.72 6.02
CA PRO A 33 7.76 -2.25 7.38
C PRO A 33 6.46 -1.96 8.13
N ILE A 34 5.83 -0.82 7.86
CA ILE A 34 4.52 -0.46 8.43
C ILE A 34 3.45 -1.41 7.88
N ALA A 35 3.46 -1.67 6.57
CA ALA A 35 2.55 -2.61 5.93
C ALA A 35 2.72 -4.03 6.48
N LEU A 36 3.95 -4.51 6.64
CA LEU A 36 4.26 -5.84 7.20
C LEU A 36 3.72 -5.98 8.62
N LYS A 37 4.05 -5.02 9.49
CA LYS A 37 3.59 -5.01 10.87
C LYS A 37 2.06 -4.97 10.97
N PHE A 38 1.41 -4.19 10.11
CA PHE A 38 -0.04 -4.10 10.08
C PHE A 38 -0.68 -5.41 9.59
N GLY A 39 -0.21 -5.97 8.46
CA GLY A 39 -0.69 -7.23 7.92
C GLY A 39 -0.56 -8.36 8.93
N ASN A 40 0.63 -8.54 9.51
CA ASN A 40 0.88 -9.58 10.51
C ASN A 40 -0.01 -9.43 11.76
N LYS A 41 -0.23 -8.19 12.21
CA LYS A 41 -1.09 -7.92 13.37
C LYS A 41 -2.56 -8.22 13.09
N MET A 42 -3.03 -7.94 11.88
CA MET A 42 -4.47 -8.00 11.56
C MET A 42 -4.89 -9.34 10.95
N LEU A 43 -3.99 -10.02 10.23
CA LEU A 43 -4.30 -11.17 9.40
C LEU A 43 -3.40 -12.39 9.71
N GLY A 44 -2.48 -12.28 10.67
CA GLY A 44 -1.54 -13.35 11.00
C GLY A 44 -0.50 -13.57 9.91
N ASP A 45 -0.24 -14.82 9.55
CA ASP A 45 0.78 -15.23 8.59
C ASP A 45 0.23 -15.56 7.19
N ASN A 46 -1.09 -15.52 7.00
CA ASN A 46 -1.72 -15.89 5.72
C ASN A 46 -2.42 -14.70 5.07
N TRP A 47 -1.65 -13.84 4.40
CA TRP A 47 -2.18 -12.69 3.69
C TRP A 47 -1.32 -12.29 2.49
N THR A 48 -1.95 -11.60 1.53
CA THR A 48 -1.31 -11.15 0.29
C THR A 48 -1.26 -9.62 0.25
N TYR A 49 -0.07 -9.06 0.04
CA TYR A 49 0.10 -7.62 -0.18
C TYR A 49 -0.27 -7.23 -1.62
N GLN A 50 -1.23 -6.30 -1.76
CA GLN A 50 -1.65 -5.71 -3.03
C GLN A 50 -1.25 -4.24 -3.11
N ARG A 51 -0.84 -3.79 -4.31
CA ARG A 51 -0.47 -2.41 -4.61
C ARG A 51 -0.66 -2.10 -6.09
N VAL A 52 -0.75 -0.81 -6.43
CA VAL A 52 -0.79 -0.35 -7.83
C VAL A 52 0.60 -0.34 -8.47
N GLY A 53 0.66 -0.33 -9.81
CA GLY A 53 1.89 -0.32 -10.61
C GLY A 53 2.69 0.99 -10.65
N ALA A 54 2.75 1.76 -9.56
CA ALA A 54 3.55 2.98 -9.49
C ALA A 54 5.06 2.68 -9.52
N THR A 55 5.89 3.59 -10.05
CA THR A 55 7.35 3.43 -10.17
C THR A 55 8.06 2.92 -8.90
N PRO A 56 7.85 3.48 -7.69
CA PRO A 56 8.50 2.96 -6.48
C PRO A 56 8.03 1.54 -6.11
N HIS A 57 6.82 1.16 -6.51
CA HIS A 57 6.26 -0.17 -6.24
C HIS A 57 6.80 -1.23 -7.20
N THR A 58 7.05 -0.86 -8.45
CA THR A 58 7.52 -1.80 -9.50
C THR A 58 9.03 -1.93 -9.57
N HIS A 59 9.77 -1.09 -8.83
CA HIS A 59 11.23 -1.14 -8.75
C HIS A 59 11.73 -2.50 -8.24
N VAL A 60 12.86 -2.98 -8.80
CA VAL A 60 13.40 -4.33 -8.54
C VAL A 60 13.66 -4.57 -7.05
N LEU A 61 14.33 -3.65 -6.37
CA LEU A 61 14.61 -3.75 -4.93
C LEU A 61 13.34 -3.79 -4.07
N THR A 62 12.27 -3.12 -4.53
CA THR A 62 10.99 -3.15 -3.83
C THR A 62 10.30 -4.51 -4.01
N GLN A 63 10.41 -5.12 -5.19
CA GLN A 63 9.87 -6.46 -5.45
C GLN A 63 10.64 -7.52 -4.65
N GLU A 64 11.97 -7.44 -4.61
CA GLU A 64 12.83 -8.31 -3.82
C GLU A 64 12.52 -8.22 -2.33
N TRP A 65 12.42 -6.99 -1.80
CA TRP A 65 12.05 -6.79 -0.40
C TRP A 65 10.69 -7.44 -0.09
N CYS A 66 9.68 -7.22 -0.94
CA CYS A 66 8.36 -7.84 -0.76
C CYS A 66 8.44 -9.38 -0.76
N ALA A 67 9.18 -9.97 -1.70
CA ALA A 67 9.33 -11.42 -1.80
C ALA A 67 10.05 -12.04 -0.59
N GLN A 68 10.98 -11.30 0.03
CA GLN A 68 11.73 -11.78 1.20
C GLN A 68 10.97 -11.65 2.52
N HIS A 69 10.05 -10.68 2.64
CA HIS A 69 9.49 -10.30 3.94
C HIS A 69 7.98 -10.51 4.08
N PHE A 70 7.20 -10.41 2.99
CA PHE A 70 5.76 -10.65 3.06
C PHE A 70 5.43 -12.13 2.91
N PRO A 71 4.36 -12.64 3.56
CA PRO A 71 3.93 -14.01 3.34
C PRO A 71 3.53 -14.28 1.88
N SER A 72 2.89 -13.30 1.25
CA SER A 72 2.55 -13.29 -0.18
C SER A 72 2.41 -11.85 -0.67
N PHE A 73 2.65 -11.61 -1.95
CA PHE A 73 2.38 -10.32 -2.59
C PHE A 73 2.05 -10.48 -4.08
N ILE A 74 1.30 -9.52 -4.63
CA ILE A 74 1.03 -9.49 -6.07
C ILE A 74 2.25 -8.91 -6.79
N LEU A 75 2.86 -9.71 -7.66
CA LEU A 75 3.99 -9.31 -8.51
C LEU A 75 3.60 -8.15 -9.44
N LYS A 76 4.59 -7.33 -9.82
CA LYS A 76 4.36 -6.14 -10.68
C LYS A 76 3.67 -6.45 -12.00
N ASP A 77 3.92 -7.62 -12.58
CA ASP A 77 3.40 -8.08 -13.86
C ASP A 77 2.05 -8.82 -13.74
N ARG A 78 1.60 -9.07 -12.50
CA ARG A 78 0.31 -9.71 -12.20
C ARG A 78 -0.79 -8.70 -11.87
N TRP A 79 -0.43 -7.43 -11.65
CA TRP A 79 -1.40 -6.34 -11.49
C TRP A 79 -1.61 -5.62 -12.84
N PRO A 80 -2.86 -5.49 -13.32
CA PRO A 80 -3.12 -4.81 -14.59
C PRO A 80 -2.78 -3.31 -14.52
N THR A 81 -2.18 -2.82 -15.60
CA THR A 81 -1.79 -1.41 -15.73
C THR A 81 -3.04 -0.52 -15.80
N ASN A 82 -2.99 0.64 -15.14
CA ASN A 82 -4.06 1.64 -15.14
C ASN A 82 -5.44 1.12 -14.66
N SER A 83 -5.45 0.19 -13.70
CA SER A 83 -6.69 -0.34 -13.11
C SER A 83 -6.89 0.08 -11.66
N PRO A 84 -7.19 1.37 -11.39
CA PRO A 84 -7.52 1.83 -10.04
C PRO A 84 -8.85 1.27 -9.53
N ASP A 85 -9.75 0.94 -10.45
CA ASP A 85 -11.06 0.30 -10.24
C ASP A 85 -10.97 -1.07 -9.57
N LEU A 86 -9.85 -1.78 -9.76
CA LEU A 86 -9.61 -3.09 -9.13
C LEU A 86 -9.00 -2.98 -7.73
N ASN A 87 -8.62 -1.79 -7.28
CA ASN A 87 -8.05 -1.55 -5.95
C ASN A 87 -9.09 -0.92 -5.01
N PRO A 88 -9.45 -1.55 -3.87
CA PRO A 88 -10.36 -0.97 -2.87
C PRO A 88 -10.02 0.44 -2.41
N LEU A 89 -8.72 0.75 -2.34
CA LEU A 89 -8.28 2.10 -2.04
C LEU A 89 -8.65 3.07 -3.16
N GLY A 90 -8.40 2.66 -4.41
CA GLY A 90 -8.60 3.47 -5.61
C GLY A 90 -10.07 3.67 -6.00
N TYR A 91 -10.90 2.62 -5.96
CA TYR A 91 -12.29 2.70 -6.42
C TYR A 91 -13.26 3.31 -5.40
N CYS A 92 -12.93 3.30 -4.09
CA CYS A 92 -13.86 3.72 -3.05
C CYS A 92 -13.20 4.48 -1.90
N ILE A 93 -12.26 3.88 -1.16
CA ILE A 93 -11.86 4.40 0.16
C ILE A 93 -11.29 5.83 0.08
N TRP A 94 -10.52 6.16 -0.95
CA TRP A 94 -10.03 7.53 -1.11
C TRP A 94 -11.13 8.54 -1.38
N ASN A 95 -12.17 8.18 -2.15
CA ASN A 95 -13.32 9.04 -2.39
C ASN A 95 -14.09 9.30 -1.08
N GLU A 96 -14.37 8.25 -0.30
CA GLU A 96 -15.04 8.39 0.99
C GLU A 96 -14.25 9.28 1.95
N LEU A 97 -12.92 9.13 1.99
CA LEU A 97 -12.07 9.96 2.83
C LEU A 97 -12.16 11.45 2.43
N VAL A 98 -12.13 11.77 1.14
CA VAL A 98 -12.23 13.16 0.65
C VAL A 98 -13.58 13.77 0.99
N GLN A 99 -14.68 13.01 0.89
CA GLN A 99 -16.02 13.49 1.25
C GLN A 99 -16.19 13.71 2.75
N ALA A 100 -15.48 12.95 3.58
CA ALA A 100 -15.53 13.07 5.03
C ALA A 100 -14.62 14.17 5.60
N ILE A 101 -13.67 14.70 4.80
CA ILE A 101 -12.84 15.82 5.21
C ILE A 101 -13.66 17.10 5.18
N ASP A 102 -13.67 17.82 6.30
CA ASP A 102 -14.12 19.20 6.33
C ASP A 102 -13.03 20.08 5.71
N TRP A 103 -13.35 20.67 4.56
CA TRP A 103 -12.44 21.54 3.81
C TRP A 103 -12.58 23.01 4.20
N SER A 104 -13.46 23.34 5.16
CA SER A 104 -13.75 24.71 5.60
C SER A 104 -12.71 25.31 6.56
#